data_AF-V8AP92-F1
#
_entry.id   AF-V8AP92-F1
#
_cell.length_a   1.000
_cell.length_b   1.000
_cell.length_c   1.000
_cell.angle_alpha   90.00
_cell.angle_beta   90.00
_cell.angle_gamma   90.00
#
_symmetry.space_group_name_H-M   'P 1'
#
loop_
_entity.id
_entity.type
_entity.pdbx_description
1 polymer ?
#
loop_
_entity_poly.entity_id
_entity_poly.type
_entity_poly.pdbx_seq_one_letter_code
_entity_poly.pdbx_strand_id
1 'polypeptide(L)' 'MGYAVSFPPGVAGASAEYGHVAFVEKVNKDGSILVSEMNVKGLNVVNYRTISASDASLSTYIQPQK' A
#
# COMPACT_ATOMS: atom_id res chain seq x y z
N MET A 1 5.81 8.43 10.76
CA MET A 1 5.37 7.44 9.75
C MET A 1 5.38 8.13 8.41
N GLY A 2 5.76 7.41 7.36
CA GLY A 2 5.91 7.96 6.02
C GLY A 2 6.75 7.04 5.14
N TYR A 3 6.36 5.77 5.10
CA TYR A 3 7.04 4.74 4.32
C TYR A 3 6.34 4.61 2.97
N ALA A 4 7.11 4.36 1.92
CA ALA A 4 6.53 3.75 0.72
C ALA A 4 6.33 2.26 1.02
N VAL A 5 5.20 1.70 0.58
CA VAL A 5 4.92 0.27 0.63
C VAL A 5 4.79 -0.24 -0.80
N SER A 6 5.51 -1.32 -1.11
CA SER A 6 5.48 -2.00 -2.40
C SER A 6 4.72 -3.32 -2.28
N PHE A 7 3.66 -3.44 -3.08
CA PHE A 7 2.83 -4.63 -3.20
C PHE A 7 3.32 -5.46 -4.41
N PRO A 8 3.69 -6.74 -4.21
CA PRO A 8 3.94 -7.65 -5.31
C PRO A 8 2.71 -7.83 -6.21
N PRO A 9 2.90 -8.38 -7.42
CA PRO A 9 1.79 -8.62 -8.33
C PRO A 9 0.66 -9.45 -7.70
N GLY A 10 -0.59 -8.98 -7.82
CA GLY A 10 -1.79 -9.62 -7.28
C GLY A 10 -2.00 -9.49 -5.76
N VAL A 11 -1.02 -8.99 -5.00
CA VAL A 11 -1.17 -8.77 -3.56
C VAL A 11 -2.00 -7.53 -3.30
N ALA A 12 -2.91 -7.58 -2.31
CA ALA A 12 -3.76 -6.45 -1.94
C ALA A 12 -4.54 -5.83 -3.13
N GLY A 13 -4.90 -6.62 -4.15
CA GLY A 13 -5.58 -6.12 -5.35
C GLY A 13 -4.70 -5.28 -6.29
N ALA A 14 -3.37 -5.35 -6.15
CA ALA A 14 -2.42 -4.75 -7.07
C ALA A 14 -2.49 -5.39 -8.47
N SER A 15 -1.93 -4.70 -9.47
CA SER A 15 -1.80 -5.25 -10.82
C SER A 15 -1.12 -6.61 -10.80
N ALA A 16 -1.66 -7.58 -11.52
CA ALA A 16 -1.08 -8.92 -11.64
C ALA A 16 0.21 -8.95 -12.48
N GLU A 17 0.54 -7.86 -13.19
CA GLU A 17 1.77 -7.73 -13.98
C GLU A 17 2.80 -6.83 -13.28
N TYR A 18 2.36 -5.68 -12.77
CA TYR A 18 3.27 -4.62 -12.30
C TYR A 18 3.38 -4.49 -10.78
N GLY A 19 2.50 -5.12 -10.01
CA GLY A 19 2.34 -4.80 -8.59
C GLY A 19 1.77 -3.40 -8.38
N HIS A 20 2.05 -2.81 -7.22
CA HIS A 20 1.64 -1.44 -6.89
C HIS A 20 2.51 -0.81 -5.81
N VAL A 21 2.56 0.52 -5.74
CA VAL A 21 3.22 1.25 -4.64
C VAL A 21 2.25 2.26 -4.07
N ALA A 22 2.21 2.35 -2.74
CA ALA A 22 1.42 3.31 -2.00
C ALA A 22 2.25 3.95 -0.87
N PHE A 23 1.69 4.96 -0.22
CA PHE A 23 2.28 5.59 0.97
C PHE A 23 1.54 5.17 2.22
N VAL A 24 2.27 4.79 3.28
CA VAL A 24 1.68 4.37 4.56
C VAL A 24 1.39 5.59 5.42
N GLU A 25 0.11 5.90 5.57
CA GLU A 25 -0.39 7.01 6.39
C GLU A 25 -0.47 6.61 7.87
N LYS A 26 -0.88 5.38 8.15
CA LYS A 26 -1.07 4.87 9.51
C LYS A 26 -0.96 3.35 9.57
N VAL A 27 -0.34 2.84 10.64
CA VAL A 27 -0.45 1.44 11.05
C VAL A 27 -1.46 1.34 12.19
N ASN A 28 -2.51 0.54 12.01
CA ASN A 28 -3.54 0.32 13.03
C ASN A 28 -3.09 -0.75 14.05
N LYS A 29 -3.80 -0.81 15.19
CA LYS A 29 -3.47 -1.75 16.28
C LYS A 29 -3.63 -3.22 15.89
N ASP A 30 -4.52 -3.52 14.94
CA ASP A 30 -4.75 -4.86 14.42
C ASP A 30 -3.72 -5.27 13.34
N GLY A 31 -2.73 -4.42 13.06
CA GLY A 31 -1.70 -4.64 12.04
C GLY A 31 -2.14 -4.26 10.62
N SER A 32 -3.39 -3.85 10.41
CA SER A 32 -3.81 -3.28 9.12
C SER A 32 -3.14 -1.92 8.88
N ILE A 33 -2.97 -1.54 7.62
CA ILE A 33 -2.38 -0.26 7.26
C ILE A 33 -3.37 0.60 6.48
N LEU A 34 -3.45 1.88 6.81
CA LEU A 34 -4.09 2.89 5.96
C LEU A 34 -3.05 3.40 4.97
N VAL A 35 -3.38 3.35 3.69
CA VAL A 35 -2.51 3.85 2.62
C VAL A 35 -3.19 4.96 1.83
N SER A 36 -2.37 5.85 1.27
CA SER A 36 -2.73 6.76 0.18
C SER A 36 -2.03 6.32 -1.10
N GLU A 37 -2.76 6.29 -2.21
CA GLU A 37 -2.26 5.78 -3.49
C GLU A 37 -3.01 6.42 -4.66
N MET A 38 -2.57 6.16 -5.89
CA MET A 38 -3.19 6.69 -7.09
C MET A 38 -3.45 5.58 -8.11
N ASN A 39 -4.47 5.76 -8.96
CA ASN A 39 -4.81 4.88 -10.08
C ASN A 39 -5.40 3.51 -9.70
N VAL A 40 -5.73 3.26 -8.44
CA VAL A 40 -6.47 2.04 -8.03
C VAL A 40 -7.98 2.20 -8.23
N LYS A 41 -8.53 3.40 -7.98
CA LYS A 41 -9.96 3.70 -8.16
C LYS A 41 -10.30 4.37 -9.50
N GLY A 42 -9.31 4.66 -10.33
CA GLY A 42 -9.48 5.30 -11.63
C GLY A 42 -8.26 6.11 -12.04
N LEU A 43 -8.11 6.35 -13.34
CA LEU A 43 -6.98 7.10 -13.89
C LEU A 43 -6.87 8.49 -13.26
N ASN A 44 -5.70 8.82 -12.71
CA ASN A 44 -5.39 10.11 -12.09
C ASN A 44 -6.25 10.44 -10.85
N VAL A 45 -6.72 9.41 -10.14
CA VAL A 45 -7.49 9.54 -8.90
C VAL A 45 -6.63 9.10 -7.73
N VAL A 46 -6.45 9.99 -6.76
CA VAL A 46 -5.88 9.64 -5.44
C VAL A 46 -6.98 9.04 -4.58
N ASN A 47 -6.70 7.92 -3.93
CA ASN A 47 -7.62 7.29 -3.00
C ASN A 47 -6.90 6.82 -1.74
N TYR A 48 -7.70 6.58 -0.71
CA TYR A 48 -7.27 5.98 0.54
C TYR A 48 -7.97 4.64 0.72
N ARG A 49 -7.28 3.65 1.25
CA ARG A 49 -7.90 2.39 1.66
C ARG A 49 -7.11 1.71 2.77
N THR A 50 -7.80 0.83 3.48
CA THR A 50 -7.17 -0.03 4.48
C THR A 50 -6.79 -1.36 3.86
N ILE A 51 -5.53 -1.74 4.02
CA ILE A 51 -5.00 -3.05 3.63
C ILE A 51 -5.01 -3.95 4.86
N SER A 52 -5.50 -5.18 4.70
CA SER A 52 -5.56 -6.16 5.77
C SER A 52 -4.16 -6.47 6.31
N ALA A 53 -4.05 -6.87 7.58
CA ALA A 53 -2.77 -7.25 8.17
C ALA A 53 -2.11 -8.43 7.41
N SER A 54 -2.92 -9.35 6.88
CA SER A 54 -2.47 -10.49 6.07
C SER A 54 -1.87 -10.08 4.72
N ASP A 55 -2.43 -9.08 4.04
CA ASP A 55 -1.85 -8.60 2.78
C ASP A 55 -0.67 -7.66 3.04
N ALA A 56 -0.77 -6.87 4.10
CA ALA A 56 0.28 -5.93 4.53
C ALA A 56 1.59 -6.66 4.90
N SER A 57 1.51 -7.89 5.43
CA SER A 57 2.69 -8.70 5.77
C SER A 57 3.39 -9.30 4.56
N LEU A 58 2.72 -9.36 3.40
CA LEU A 58 3.30 -9.80 2.12
C LEU A 58 4.00 -8.67 1.35
N SER A 59 4.01 -7.46 1.92
CA SER A 59 4.47 -6.24 1.25
C SER A 59 5.83 -5.78 1.79
N THR A 60 6.57 -5.02 0.97
CA THR A 60 7.88 -4.48 1.35
C THR A 60 7.75 -3.00 1.74
N TYR A 61 8.30 -2.63 2.90
CA TYR A 61 8.27 -1.25 3.41
C TYR A 61 9.62 -0.57 3.25
N ILE A 62 9.61 0.60 2.61
CA ILE A 62 10.80 1.38 2.31
C ILE A 62 10.75 2.66 3.14
N GLN A 63 11.75 2.81 4.01
CA GLN A 63 11.91 4.01 4.81
C GLN A 63 12.63 5.10 4.01
N PRO A 64 12.16 6.36 4.03
CA PRO A 64 12.93 7.46 3.47
C PRO A 64 14.29 7.57 4.17
N GLN A 65 15.34 7.78 3.37
CA GLN A 65 16.67 8.07 3.89
C GLN A 65 16.68 9.51 4.42
N LYS A 66 17.28 9.68 5.60
CA LYS A 66 17.38 10.97 6.28
C LYS A 66 18.38 11.88 5.57
#